data_AF-A0AAW5EHI4-F1
#
_entry.id   AF-A0AAW5EHI4-F1
#
_cell.length_a   1.000
_cell.length_b   1.000
_cell.length_c   1.000
_cell.angle_alpha   90.00
_cell.angle_beta   90.00
_cell.angle_gamma   90.00
#
_symmetry.space_group_name_H-M   'P 1'
#
loop_
_entity.id
_entity.type
_entity.pdbx_description
1 polymer ?
#
loop_
_entity_poly.entity_id
_entity_poly.type
_entity_poly.pdbx_seq_one_letter_code
_entity_poly.pdbx_strand_id
1 'polypeptide(L)'
;PLSRGLGSSSAVIIGAIASAYEMAGFKAEKEKILNEALKYENHPDNIAPAALGGFVVSMVENEKVFSIKKDLDENLNAVVVIPNVAMSTEQSRNALPSNLSLKDCVFNLCHSSFLTACFL
;
A
#
# COMPACT_ATOMS: atom_id res chain seq x y z
N PRO A 1 -12.62 2.14 -7.77
CA PRO A 1 -13.90 2.55 -7.13
C PRO A 1 -13.63 3.32 -5.84
N LEU A 2 -14.31 4.45 -5.61
CA LEU A 2 -14.10 5.26 -4.41
C LEU A 2 -14.65 4.56 -3.16
N SER A 3 -13.87 4.59 -2.07
CA SER A 3 -14.26 4.09 -0.74
C SER A 3 -14.68 2.60 -0.70
N ARG A 4 -13.96 1.76 -1.45
CA ARG A 4 -14.17 0.30 -1.53
C ARG A 4 -12.99 -0.55 -1.04
N GLY A 5 -12.02 0.04 -0.35
CA GLY A 5 -10.82 -0.68 0.11
C GLY A 5 -9.83 -1.07 -1.01
N LEU A 6 -9.89 -0.39 -2.17
CA LEU A 6 -9.06 -0.69 -3.34
C LEU A 6 -7.99 0.38 -3.61
N GLY A 7 -7.54 1.10 -2.58
CA GLY A 7 -6.45 2.07 -2.73
C GLY A 7 -6.76 3.30 -3.60
N SER A 8 -8.02 3.70 -3.74
CA SER A 8 -8.39 4.83 -4.61
C SER A 8 -7.76 6.16 -4.17
N SER A 9 -7.63 6.39 -2.86
CA SER A 9 -6.96 7.59 -2.32
C SER A 9 -5.48 7.59 -2.71
N SER A 10 -4.79 6.48 -2.45
CA SER A 10 -3.37 6.30 -2.78
C SER A 10 -3.10 6.47 -4.26
N ALA A 11 -3.96 5.92 -5.14
CA ALA A 11 -3.84 6.09 -6.58
C ALA A 11 -3.96 7.57 -7.00
N VAL A 12 -4.88 8.34 -6.40
CA VAL A 12 -5.03 9.78 -6.66
C VAL A 12 -3.82 10.56 -6.14
N ILE A 13 -3.33 10.27 -4.93
CA ILE A 13 -2.17 10.92 -4.34
C ILE A 13 -0.93 10.71 -5.23
N ILE A 14 -0.63 9.45 -5.58
CA ILE A 14 0.50 9.11 -6.44
C ILE A 14 0.36 9.78 -7.81
N GLY A 15 -0.82 9.70 -8.43
CA GLY A 15 -1.09 10.30 -9.73
C GLY A 15 -0.92 11.83 -9.71
N ALA A 16 -1.41 12.50 -8.67
CA ALA A 16 -1.30 13.96 -8.52
C ALA A 16 0.16 14.41 -8.36
N ILE A 17 0.93 13.74 -7.49
CA ILE A 17 2.34 14.07 -7.26
C ILE A 17 3.17 13.81 -8.53
N ALA A 18 2.97 12.66 -9.18
CA ALA A 18 3.65 12.34 -10.43
C ALA A 18 3.35 13.37 -11.53
N SER A 19 2.07 13.75 -11.67
CA SER A 19 1.63 14.76 -12.65
C SER A 19 2.23 16.13 -12.35
N ALA A 20 2.28 16.54 -11.08
CA ALA A 20 2.86 17.82 -10.68
C ALA A 20 4.36 17.90 -11.03
N TYR A 21 5.12 16.82 -10.79
CA TYR A 21 6.53 16.76 -11.18
C TYR A 21 6.73 16.85 -12.70
N GLU A 22 5.93 16.09 -13.47
CA GLU A 22 5.98 16.12 -14.93
C GLU A 22 5.64 17.52 -15.48
N MET A 23 4.58 18.16 -14.97
CA MET A 23 4.19 19.53 -15.35
C MET A 23 5.26 20.57 -15.00
N ALA A 24 6.04 20.34 -13.95
CA ALA A 24 7.18 21.18 -13.58
C ALA A 24 8.44 20.90 -14.41
N GLY A 25 8.39 19.95 -15.38
CA GLY A 25 9.54 19.54 -16.18
C GLY A 25 10.59 18.77 -15.38
N PHE A 26 10.22 18.21 -14.22
CA PHE A 26 11.11 17.45 -13.36
C PHE A 26 10.79 15.95 -13.44
N LYS A 27 11.70 15.18 -14.05
CA LYS A 27 11.58 13.73 -14.10
C LYS A 27 11.89 13.11 -12.74
N ALA A 28 10.88 12.96 -11.90
CA ALA A 28 11.02 12.35 -10.59
C ALA A 28 11.17 10.83 -10.66
N GLU A 29 12.06 10.28 -9.84
CA GLU A 29 12.10 8.85 -9.58
C GLU A 29 10.89 8.41 -8.75
N LYS A 30 10.46 7.16 -8.95
CA LYS A 30 9.29 6.61 -8.24
C LYS A 30 9.44 6.64 -6.72
N GLU A 31 10.66 6.43 -6.20
CA GLU A 31 10.94 6.51 -4.77
C GLU A 31 10.69 7.92 -4.22
N LYS A 32 11.01 8.97 -4.98
CA LYS A 32 10.73 10.35 -4.58
C LYS A 32 9.23 10.62 -4.53
N ILE A 33 8.48 10.17 -5.53
CA ILE A 33 7.01 10.27 -5.54
C ILE A 33 6.41 9.54 -4.34
N LEU A 34 6.91 8.34 -4.03
CA LEU A 34 6.44 7.53 -2.90
C LEU A 34 6.71 8.20 -1.54
N ASN A 35 7.90 8.74 -1.32
CA ASN A 35 8.24 9.44 -0.08
C ASN A 35 7.45 10.75 0.08
N GLU A 36 7.15 11.46 -1.01
CA GLU A 36 6.25 12.62 -0.96
C GLU A 36 4.80 12.22 -0.64
N ALA A 37 4.33 11.10 -1.18
CA ALA A 37 2.99 10.58 -0.92
C ALA A 37 2.78 10.18 0.55
N LEU A 38 3.84 9.75 1.24
CA LEU A 38 3.80 9.41 2.67
C LEU A 38 3.29 10.57 3.54
N LYS A 39 3.48 11.82 3.11
CA LYS A 39 2.97 13.02 3.82
C LYS A 39 1.44 13.14 3.82
N TYR A 40 0.78 12.42 2.91
CA TYR A 40 -0.68 12.45 2.73
C TYR A 40 -1.35 11.14 3.15
N GLU A 41 -0.63 10.03 3.09
CA GLU A 41 -1.09 8.70 3.51
C GLU A 41 0.02 8.00 4.30
N ASN A 42 -0.20 7.78 5.58
CA ASN A 42 0.80 7.21 6.49
C ASN A 42 1.02 5.71 6.28
N HIS A 43 0.19 5.06 5.45
CA HIS A 43 0.21 3.61 5.22
C HIS A 43 0.90 3.29 3.89
N PRO A 44 2.12 2.72 3.90
CA PRO A 44 2.91 2.50 2.69
C PRO A 44 2.37 1.37 1.82
N ASP A 45 1.57 0.46 2.38
CA ASP A 45 1.02 -0.74 1.73
C ASP A 45 0.09 -0.43 0.55
N ASN A 46 -0.50 0.76 0.48
CA ASN A 46 -1.33 1.18 -0.67
C ASN A 46 -0.61 2.15 -1.61
N ILE A 47 0.18 3.09 -1.09
CA ILE A 47 0.92 4.05 -1.92
C ILE A 47 2.09 3.40 -2.67
N ALA A 48 2.75 2.40 -2.09
CA ALA A 48 3.88 1.73 -2.72
C ALA A 48 3.49 0.92 -3.97
N PRO A 49 2.50 0.02 -3.96
CA PRO A 49 2.05 -0.65 -5.19
C PRO A 49 1.41 0.32 -6.19
N ALA A 50 0.78 1.43 -5.74
CA ALA A 50 0.29 2.46 -6.64
C ALA A 50 1.42 3.18 -7.41
N ALA A 51 2.60 3.36 -6.78
CA ALA A 51 3.77 3.97 -7.41
C ALA A 51 4.60 2.98 -8.24
N LEU A 52 4.89 1.82 -7.66
CA LEU A 52 5.86 0.85 -8.17
C LEU A 52 5.23 -0.19 -9.10
N GLY A 53 3.96 -0.52 -8.90
CA GLY A 53 3.28 -1.66 -9.50
C GLY A 53 3.73 -3.00 -8.89
N GLY A 54 3.03 -4.09 -9.22
CA GLY A 54 3.38 -5.44 -8.77
C GLY A 54 3.03 -5.73 -7.29
N PHE A 55 3.67 -6.76 -6.74
CA PHE A 55 3.61 -7.09 -5.31
C PHE A 55 4.71 -6.33 -4.57
N VAL A 56 4.34 -5.56 -3.56
CA VAL A 56 5.28 -4.67 -2.87
C VAL A 56 5.23 -4.91 -1.38
N VAL A 57 6.41 -5.10 -0.79
CA VAL A 57 6.60 -5.13 0.67
C VAL A 57 7.30 -3.84 1.07
N SER A 58 6.71 -3.13 2.02
CA SER A 58 7.19 -1.82 2.42
C SER A 58 7.22 -1.66 3.93
N MET A 59 8.18 -0.86 4.40
CA MET A 59 8.24 -0.39 5.78
C MET A 59 8.54 1.10 5.81
N VAL A 60 8.16 1.77 6.91
CA VAL A 60 8.52 3.16 7.15
C VAL A 60 9.54 3.20 8.28
N GLU A 61 10.69 3.82 8.01
CA GLU A 61 11.73 4.07 9.01
C GLU A 61 12.31 5.48 8.78
N ASN A 62 12.42 6.28 9.85
CA ASN A 62 12.90 7.67 9.79
C ASN A 62 12.18 8.52 8.72
N GLU A 63 10.85 8.43 8.67
CA GLU A 63 9.98 9.13 7.71
C GLU A 63 10.26 8.79 6.23
N LYS A 64 10.96 7.69 5.97
CA LYS A 64 11.23 7.19 4.62
C LYS A 64 10.59 5.85 4.39
N VAL A 65 10.06 5.68 3.18
CA VAL A 65 9.51 4.40 2.73
C VAL A 65 10.61 3.56 2.11
N PHE A 66 10.90 2.41 2.73
CA PHE A 66 11.73 1.36 2.13
C PHE A 66 10.79 0.35 1.48
N SER A 67 11.05 -0.03 0.23
CA SER A 67 10.18 -0.95 -0.51
C SER A 67 10.97 -1.95 -1.33
N ILE A 68 10.48 -3.20 -1.34
CA ILE A 68 10.93 -4.25 -2.25
C ILE A 68 9.75 -4.60 -3.15
N LYS A 69 9.97 -4.47 -4.46
CA LYS A 69 8.99 -4.80 -5.50
C LYS A 69 9.31 -6.17 -6.10
N LYS A 70 8.29 -7.01 -6.25
CA LYS A 70 8.32 -8.21 -7.08
C LYS A 70 7.25 -8.14 -8.17
N ASP A 71 7.63 -8.52 -9.38
CA ASP A 71 6.68 -8.81 -10.45
C ASP A 71 5.95 -10.13 -10.21
N LEU A 72 4.62 -10.09 -10.34
CA LEU A 72 3.77 -11.27 -10.21
C LEU A 72 3.71 -12.03 -11.52
N ASP A 73 3.47 -13.34 -11.45
CA ASP A 73 3.21 -14.19 -12.61
C ASP A 73 1.98 -13.68 -13.37
N GLU A 74 2.06 -13.60 -14.70
CA GLU A 74 0.96 -13.13 -15.56
C GLU A 74 -0.30 -14.02 -15.47
N ASN A 75 -0.14 -15.26 -15.03
CA ASN A 75 -1.25 -16.20 -14.82
C ASN A 75 -1.96 -16.02 -13.47
N LEU A 76 -1.39 -15.22 -12.55
CA LEU A 76 -2.01 -14.94 -11.27
C LEU A 76 -3.12 -13.89 -11.43
N ASN A 77 -4.35 -14.30 -11.14
CA ASN A 77 -5.53 -13.45 -11.30
C ASN A 77 -6.13 -13.09 -9.93
N ALA A 78 -6.45 -11.82 -9.74
CA ALA A 78 -7.18 -11.34 -8.57
C ALA A 78 -8.67 -11.16 -8.90
N VAL A 79 -9.55 -11.86 -8.18
CA VAL A 79 -11.00 -11.68 -8.29
C VAL A 79 -11.47 -10.77 -7.15
N VAL A 80 -12.02 -9.62 -7.50
CA VAL A 80 -12.48 -8.62 -6.53
C VAL A 80 -14.01 -8.56 -6.53
N VAL A 81 -14.63 -8.89 -5.40
CA VAL A 81 -16.07 -8.76 -5.19
C VAL A 81 -16.35 -7.45 -4.46
N ILE A 82 -17.04 -6.52 -5.12
CA ILE A 82 -17.31 -5.19 -4.58
C ILE A 82 -18.79 -5.10 -4.16
N PRO A 83 -19.10 -5.09 -2.86
CA PRO A 83 -20.48 -4.91 -2.41
C PRO A 83 -20.95 -3.49 -2.72
N ASN A 84 -22.26 -3.30 -2.92
CA ASN A 84 -22.85 -1.98 -3.15
C ASN A 84 -22.97 -1.11 -1.87
N VAL A 85 -22.22 -1.43 -0.81
CA VAL A 85 -22.19 -0.67 0.46
C VAL A 85 -20.81 -0.05 0.66
N ALA A 86 -20.77 1.26 0.97
CA ALA A 86 -19.51 1.94 1.24
C ALA A 86 -18.87 1.39 2.53
N MET A 87 -17.55 1.19 2.51
CA MET A 87 -16.80 0.83 3.71
C MET A 87 -16.12 2.08 4.26
N SER A 88 -16.41 2.43 5.51
CA SER A 88 -15.68 3.50 6.20
C SER A 88 -14.34 2.96 6.71
N THR A 89 -13.25 3.54 6.20
CA THR A 89 -11.88 3.24 6.67
C THR A 89 -11.74 3.56 8.15
N GLU A 90 -12.38 4.64 8.62
CA GLU A 90 -12.35 5.06 10.02
C GLU A 90 -13.04 4.05 10.94
N GLN A 91 -14.26 3.61 10.58
CA GLN A 91 -14.98 2.59 11.34
C GLN A 91 -14.22 1.26 11.38
N SER A 92 -13.60 0.88 10.26
CA SER A 92 -12.82 -0.36 10.17
C SER A 92 -11.59 -0.31 11.07
N ARG A 93 -10.92 0.85 11.19
CA ARG A 93 -9.77 1.04 12.09
C ARG A 93 -10.19 1.08 13.56
N ASN A 94 -11.31 1.73 13.87
CA ASN A 94 -11.83 1.81 15.25
C ASN A 94 -12.34 0.46 15.77
N ALA A 95 -12.61 -0.50 14.89
CA ALA A 95 -13.00 -1.86 15.27
C ALA A 95 -11.82 -2.72 15.75
N LEU A 96 -10.57 -2.30 15.50
CA LEU A 96 -9.39 -3.07 15.89
C LEU A 96 -9.10 -2.92 17.39
N PRO A 97 -8.69 -4.00 18.08
CA PRO A 97 -8.31 -3.94 19.48
C PRO A 97 -7.03 -3.12 19.64
N SER A 98 -6.94 -2.38 20.75
CA SER A 98 -5.74 -1.59 21.09
C SER A 98 -4.53 -2.45 21.48
N ASN A 99 -4.76 -3.71 21.85
CA ASN A 99 -3.73 -4.66 22.26
C ASN A 99 -3.96 -6.00 21.58
N LEU A 100 -2.87 -6.65 21.19
CA LEU A 100 -2.86 -8.00 20.65
C LEU A 100 -2.11 -8.93 21.59
N SER A 101 -2.50 -10.21 21.64
CA SER A 101 -1.75 -11.19 22.41
C SER A 101 -0.42 -11.51 21.73
N LEU A 102 0.60 -11.88 22.52
CA LEU A 102 1.88 -12.32 21.96
C LEU A 102 1.69 -13.48 20.96
N LYS A 103 0.74 -14.37 21.25
CA LYS A 103 0.39 -15.50 20.38
C LYS A 103 -0.09 -15.03 19.00
N ASP A 104 -0.97 -14.04 18.94
CA ASP A 104 -1.49 -13.51 17.68
C ASP A 104 -0.42 -12.74 16.90
N CYS A 105 0.44 -12.00 17.60
CA CYS A 105 1.59 -11.31 16.98
C CYS A 105 2.55 -12.31 16.33
N VAL A 106 2.96 -13.36 17.05
CA VAL A 106 3.83 -14.43 16.51
C VAL A 106 3.15 -15.11 15.33
N PHE A 107 1.86 -15.45 15.45
CA PHE A 107 1.10 -16.05 14.37
C PHE A 107 1.14 -15.21 13.09
N ASN A 108 0.80 -13.92 13.16
CA ASN A 108 0.76 -13.04 11.99
C ASN A 108 2.15 -12.79 11.39
N LEU A 109 3.18 -12.60 12.22
CA LEU A 109 4.55 -12.39 11.74
C LEU A 109 5.08 -13.61 10.97
N CYS A 110 4.83 -14.83 11.46
CA CYS A 110 5.23 -16.05 10.76
C CYS A 110 4.52 -16.19 9.40
N HIS A 111 3.22 -15.97 9.35
CA HIS A 111 2.44 -16.13 8.12
C HIS A 111 2.75 -15.03 7.09
N SER A 112 2.91 -13.78 7.53
CA SER A 112 3.29 -12.67 6.66
C SER A 112 4.69 -12.87 6.06
N SER A 113 5.65 -13.29 6.89
CA SER A 113 7.01 -13.62 6.43
C SER A 113 7.03 -14.78 5.44
N PHE A 114 6.28 -15.85 5.74
CA PHE A 114 6.18 -17.01 4.85
C PHE A 114 5.53 -16.65 3.51
N LEU A 115 4.39 -15.94 3.53
CA LEU A 115 3.71 -15.48 2.33
C LEU A 115 4.63 -14.61 1.47
N THR A 116 5.33 -13.67 2.08
CA THR A 116 6.30 -12.81 1.40
C THR A 116 7.40 -13.63 0.72
N ALA A 117 7.94 -14.64 1.42
CA ALA A 117 8.96 -15.52 0.87
C ALA A 117 8.48 -16.36 -0.32
N CYS A 118 7.17 -16.63 -0.46
CA CYS A 118 6.61 -17.29 -1.64
C CYS A 118 6.67 -16.42 -2.91
N PHE A 119 6.81 -15.10 -2.76
CA PHE A 119 6.91 -14.17 -3.90
C PHE A 119 8.35 -13.70 -4.17
N LEU A 120 9.30 -13.83 -3.24
CA LEU A 120 10.71 -13.45 -3.47
C LEU A 120 11.39 -14.41 -4.47
#